data_AF-T2K0N7-F1
#
_entry.id   AF-T2K0N7-F1
#
_cell.length_a   1.000
_cell.length_b   1.000
_cell.length_c   1.000
_cell.angle_alpha   90.00
_cell.angle_beta   90.00
_cell.angle_gamma   90.00
#
_symmetry.space_group_name_H-M   'P 1'
#
loop_
_entity.id
_entity.type
_entity.pdbx_description
1 polymer ?
#
loop_
_entity_poly.entity_id
_entity_poly.type
_entity_poly.pdbx_seq_one_letter_code
_entity_poly.pdbx_strand_id
1 'polypeptide(L)'
;MAANWADTYPENDRFNSKAVAQRRRQTVKFLEENPDSRAAQIGAWSQILSNANSQEMIEQVLAQIQALGGEVYFDSDGNLRVRVPEWID
;
A
#
# COMPACT_ATOMS: atom_id res chain seq x y z
N MET A 1 -6.43 9.02 -11.61
CA MET A 1 -5.05 9.56 -11.60
C MET A 1 -4.23 8.91 -10.48
N ALA A 2 -3.99 7.59 -10.56
CA ALA A 2 -3.24 6.85 -9.54
C ALA A 2 -1.71 6.82 -9.80
N ALA A 3 -1.22 7.40 -10.90
CA ALA A 3 0.21 7.34 -11.27
C ALA A 3 1.08 8.43 -10.62
N ASN A 4 0.52 9.58 -10.24
CA ASN A 4 1.32 10.76 -9.87
C ASN A 4 1.98 10.71 -8.49
N TRP A 5 1.52 9.84 -7.57
CA TRP A 5 2.13 9.70 -6.24
C TRP A 5 3.36 8.76 -6.23
N ALA A 6 3.57 7.99 -7.31
CA ALA A 6 4.67 7.05 -7.39
C ALA A 6 6.03 7.71 -7.68
N ASP A 7 6.04 8.91 -8.27
CA ASP A 7 7.26 9.65 -8.64
C ASP A 7 7.66 10.76 -7.64
N THR A 8 6.93 10.95 -6.54
CA THR A 8 7.23 12.02 -5.57
C THR A 8 8.20 11.55 -4.47
N TYR A 9 9.45 11.23 -4.79
CA TYR A 9 10.53 11.14 -3.78
C TYR A 9 11.84 11.74 -4.28
N PRO A 10 12.58 12.49 -3.43
CA PRO A 10 13.91 12.96 -3.75
C PRO A 10 14.85 11.76 -3.98
N GLU A 11 15.64 11.78 -5.06
CA GLU A 11 16.57 10.71 -5.45
C GLU A 11 17.66 10.39 -4.40
N ASN A 12 17.80 11.20 -3.34
CA ASN A 12 18.90 11.16 -2.38
C ASN A 12 18.50 10.78 -0.94
N ASP A 13 17.45 9.99 -0.76
CA ASP A 13 17.05 9.60 0.59
C ASP A 13 17.74 8.30 1.06
N ARG A 14 18.25 8.37 2.30
CA ARG A 14 19.09 7.42 3.05
C ARG A 14 18.43 6.06 3.27
N PHE A 15 17.13 5.94 2.97
CA PHE A 15 16.26 4.83 3.35
C PHE A 15 15.88 3.88 2.20
N ASN A 16 16.73 3.76 1.17
CA ASN A 16 16.53 2.78 0.10
C ASN A 16 15.33 3.12 -0.83
N SER A 17 15.22 4.40 -1.18
CA SER A 17 14.11 4.99 -1.96
C SER A 17 13.90 4.36 -3.34
N LYS A 18 14.93 3.74 -3.92
CA LYS A 18 14.81 3.02 -5.20
C LYS A 18 13.98 1.74 -5.07
N ALA A 19 14.16 0.97 -4.00
CA ALA A 19 13.38 -0.24 -3.75
C ALA A 19 11.90 0.11 -3.51
N VAL A 20 11.67 1.19 -2.77
CA VAL A 20 10.34 1.76 -2.55
C VAL A 20 9.72 2.22 -3.87
N ALA A 21 10.41 3.03 -4.66
CA ALA A 21 9.92 3.50 -5.96
C ALA A 21 9.62 2.35 -6.93
N GLN A 22 10.45 1.30 -6.96
CA GLN A 22 10.21 0.13 -7.80
C GLN A 22 8.97 -0.65 -7.36
N ARG A 23 8.78 -0.86 -6.05
CA ARG A 23 7.57 -1.53 -5.51
C ARG A 23 6.31 -0.70 -5.77
N ARG A 24 6.41 0.63 -5.68
CA ARG A 24 5.32 1.55 -6.04
C ARG A 24 4.95 1.45 -7.51
N ARG A 25 5.95 1.43 -8.40
CA ARG A 25 5.73 1.23 -9.85
C ARG A 25 5.11 -0.12 -10.16
N GLN A 26 5.50 -1.19 -9.45
CA GLN A 26 4.86 -2.50 -9.56
C GLN A 26 3.40 -2.48 -9.11
N THR A 27 3.10 -1.72 -8.05
CA THR A 27 1.73 -1.53 -7.55
C THR A 27 0.89 -0.72 -8.53
N VAL A 28 1.42 0.38 -9.09
CA VAL A 28 0.75 1.16 -10.14
C VAL A 28 0.42 0.27 -11.34
N LYS A 29 1.36 -0.58 -11.78
CA LYS A 29 1.11 -1.56 -12.85
C LYS A 29 0.01 -2.57 -12.50
N PHE A 30 -0.01 -3.08 -11.28
CA PHE A 30 -1.07 -3.99 -10.82
C PHE A 30 -2.45 -3.30 -10.78
N LEU A 31 -2.49 -2.03 -10.39
CA LEU A 31 -3.71 -1.22 -10.41
C LEU A 31 -4.17 -0.85 -11.82
N GLU A 32 -3.26 -0.80 -12.80
CA GLU A 32 -3.61 -0.57 -14.21
C GLU A 32 -4.37 -1.75 -14.84
N GLU A 33 -4.21 -2.97 -14.31
CA GLU A 33 -4.85 -4.17 -14.85
C GLU A 33 -6.33 -4.31 -14.43
N ASN A 34 -6.73 -3.76 -13.27
CA ASN A 34 -8.13 -3.70 -12.81
C ASN A 34 -8.31 -2.53 -11.81
N PRO A 35 -8.40 -1.27 -12.28
CA PRO A 35 -8.42 -0.09 -11.42
C PRO A 35 -9.67 0.04 -10.54
N ASP A 36 -10.74 -0.73 -10.81
CA ASP A 36 -12.04 -0.57 -10.15
C ASP A 36 -12.26 -1.54 -8.96
N SER A 37 -11.50 -2.64 -8.84
CA SER A 37 -11.67 -3.56 -7.69
C SER A 37 -11.00 -3.00 -6.43
N ARG A 38 -11.81 -2.73 -5.41
CA ARG A 38 -11.34 -2.28 -4.10
C ARG A 38 -10.56 -3.37 -3.40
N ALA A 39 -10.94 -4.65 -3.58
CA ALA A 39 -10.20 -5.79 -3.06
C ALA A 39 -8.77 -5.87 -3.61
N ALA A 40 -8.61 -5.69 -4.94
CA ALA A 40 -7.29 -5.64 -5.57
C ALA A 40 -6.45 -4.48 -5.03
N GLN A 41 -7.05 -3.29 -4.86
CA GLN A 41 -6.38 -2.14 -4.29
C GLN A 41 -5.91 -2.38 -2.85
N ILE A 42 -6.75 -2.98 -1.99
CA ILE A 42 -6.38 -3.31 -0.61
C ILE A 42 -5.23 -4.34 -0.58
N GLY A 43 -5.28 -5.36 -1.45
CA GLY A 43 -4.19 -6.34 -1.58
C GLY A 43 -2.87 -5.68 -1.95
N ALA A 44 -2.88 -4.74 -2.89
CA ALA A 44 -1.69 -4.02 -3.33
C ALA A 44 -1.11 -3.14 -2.20
N TRP A 45 -1.96 -2.40 -1.48
CA TRP A 45 -1.52 -1.61 -0.32
C TRP A 45 -0.99 -2.48 0.82
N SER A 46 -1.55 -3.67 1.04
CA SER A 46 -1.05 -4.64 2.03
C SER A 46 0.38 -5.10 1.71
N GLN A 47 0.70 -5.25 0.42
CA GLN A 47 2.05 -5.59 -0.02
C GLN A 47 3.05 -4.44 0.19
N ILE A 48 2.61 -3.19 0.08
CA ILE A 48 3.44 -2.02 0.40
C ILE A 48 3.66 -1.95 1.92
N LEU A 49 2.61 -2.17 2.71
CA LEU A 49 2.67 -2.14 4.16
C LEU A 49 3.70 -3.11 4.72
N SER A 50 3.75 -4.35 4.21
CA SER A 50 4.74 -5.37 4.62
C SER A 50 6.18 -5.00 4.28
N ASN A 51 6.37 -4.05 3.36
CA ASN A 51 7.66 -3.60 2.85
C ASN A 51 7.99 -2.15 3.26
N ALA A 52 7.17 -1.55 4.12
CA ALA A 52 7.31 -0.17 4.55
C ALA A 52 8.38 -0.05 5.65
N ASN A 53 9.31 0.89 5.47
CA ASN A 53 10.48 1.04 6.33
C ASN A 53 10.41 2.30 7.22
N SER A 54 9.42 3.16 7.00
CA SER A 54 9.23 4.40 7.74
C SER A 54 7.82 4.49 8.32
N GLN A 55 7.72 5.07 9.52
CA GLN A 55 6.44 5.26 10.21
C GLN A 55 5.45 6.08 9.38
N GLU A 56 5.93 7.15 8.73
CA GLU A 56 5.12 7.99 7.84
C GLU A 56 4.51 7.18 6.68
N MET A 57 5.29 6.27 6.08
CA MET A 57 4.79 5.41 5.00
C MET A 57 3.76 4.42 5.52
N ILE A 58 3.98 3.84 6.70
CA ILE A 58 3.02 2.95 7.35
C ILE A 58 1.69 3.69 7.55
N GLU A 59 1.71 4.89 8.13
CA GLU A 59 0.50 5.69 8.37
C GLU A 59 -0.25 6.04 7.09
N GLN A 60 0.46 6.46 6.04
CA GLN A 60 -0.15 6.76 4.74
C GLN A 60 -0.80 5.51 4.12
N VAL A 61 -0.11 4.37 4.14
CA VAL A 61 -0.63 3.11 3.58
C VAL A 61 -1.85 2.62 4.35
N LEU A 62 -1.84 2.73 5.68
CA LEU A 62 -2.99 2.37 6.51
C LEU A 62 -4.20 3.27 6.23
N ALA A 63 -3.99 4.56 6.04
CA ALA A 63 -5.06 5.50 5.68
C ALA A 63 -5.72 5.12 4.33
N GLN A 64 -4.91 4.70 3.35
CA GLN A 64 -5.44 4.25 2.05
C GLN A 64 -6.24 2.95 2.17
N ILE A 65 -5.73 1.97 2.92
CA ILE A 65 -6.43 0.70 3.18
C ILE A 65 -7.78 0.96 3.84
N GLN A 66 -7.82 1.81 4.87
CA GLN A 66 -9.06 2.17 5.58
C GLN A 66 -10.04 2.93 4.67
N ALA A 67 -9.55 3.85 3.84
CA ALA A 67 -10.40 4.59 2.90
C ALA A 67 -11.09 3.68 1.86
N LEU A 68 -10.46 2.54 1.53
CA LEU A 68 -11.02 1.53 0.65
C LEU A 68 -11.99 0.57 1.35
N GLY A 69 -12.13 0.67 2.68
CA GLY A 69 -12.93 -0.23 3.51
C GLY A 69 -12.17 -1.46 4.03
N GLY A 70 -10.86 -1.53 3.78
CA GLY A 70 -10.00 -2.56 4.33
C GLY A 70 -9.86 -2.41 5.85
N GLU A 71 -9.88 -3.53 6.55
CA GLU A 71 -9.79 -3.53 8.00
C GLU A 71 -8.38 -3.89 8.46
N VAL A 72 -7.88 -3.10 9.41
CA VAL A 72 -6.53 -3.22 9.97
C VAL A 72 -6.67 -3.71 11.41
N TYR A 73 -5.95 -4.76 11.75
CA TYR A 73 -5.95 -5.33 13.10
C TYR A 73 -4.56 -5.87 13.46
N PHE A 74 -4.30 -6.02 14.76
CA PHE A 74 -3.13 -6.73 15.24
C PHE A 74 -3.50 -8.20 15.49
N ASP A 75 -2.68 -9.13 15.02
CA ASP A 75 -2.84 -10.54 15.37
C ASP A 75 -2.38 -10.81 16.82
N SER A 76 -2.58 -12.04 17.29
CA SER A 76 -2.19 -12.47 18.64
C SER A 76 -0.70 -12.33 18.93
N ASP A 77 0.13 -12.27 17.88
CA ASP A 77 1.58 -12.12 17.97
C ASP A 77 2.01 -10.64 17.91
N GLY A 78 1.05 -9.72 17.83
CA GLY A 78 1.28 -8.28 17.75
C GLY A 78 1.68 -7.79 16.35
N ASN A 79 1.53 -8.62 15.31
CA ASN A 79 1.82 -8.21 13.94
C ASN A 79 0.63 -7.48 13.34
N LEU A 80 0.92 -6.43 12.58
CA LEU A 80 -0.08 -5.69 11.83
C LEU A 80 -0.59 -6.54 10.65
N ARG A 81 -1.90 -6.74 10.59
CA ARG A 81 -2.61 -7.48 9.55
C ARG A 81 -3.68 -6.63 8.90
N VAL A 82 -3.96 -6.97 7.65
CA VAL A 82 -5.02 -6.35 6.84
C VAL A 82 -5.95 -7.46 6.38
N ARG A 83 -7.26 -7.23 6.44
CA ARG A 83 -8.27 -8.08 5.82
C ARG A 83 -9.09 -7.28 4.83
N VAL A 84 -9.47 -7.94 3.75
CA VAL A 84 -10.50 -7.47 2.81
C VAL A 84 -11.84 -8.06 3.30
N PRO A 85 -12.80 -7.23 3.73
CA PRO A 85 -14.13 -7.73 4.07
C PRO A 85 -14.86 -8.32 2.86
N GLU A 86 -15.72 -9.32 3.09
CA GLU A 86 -16.42 -10.06 2.03
C GLU A 86 -17.40 -9.22 1.20
N TRP A 87 -17.82 -8.05 1.70
CA TRP A 87 -18.72 -7.12 1.01
C TRP A 87 -17.99 -6.16 0.05
N ILE A 88 -16.66 -6.26 -0.03
CA ILE A 88 -15.83 -5.48 -0.97
C ILE A 88 -15.66 -6.26 -2.28
N ASP A 89 -15.78 -5.55 -3.39
CA ASP A 89 -15.67 -6.03 -4.77
C ASP A 89 -14.23 -6.05 -5.32
#